data_AF-A0A7V3ZU42-F1
#
_entry.id   AF-A0A7V3ZU42-F1
#
_cell.length_a   1.000
_cell.length_b   1.000
_cell.length_c   1.000
_cell.angle_alpha   90.00
_cell.angle_beta   90.00
_cell.angle_gamma   90.00
#
_symmetry.space_group_name_H-M   'P 1'
#
loop_
_entity.id
_entity.type
_entity.pdbx_description
1 polymer ?
#
loop_
_entity_poly.entity_id
_entity_poly.type
_entity_poly.pdbx_seq_one_letter_code
_entity_poly.pdbx_strand_id
1 'polypeptide(L)' 'YIIKPDGTGLERITYFEGFDSFPMFSHDGKKLVFCSNRKGKTPHQTNVFICDWKK' A
#
# COMPACT_ATOMS: atom_id res chain seq x y z
N TYR A 1 3.60 -0.75 6.05
CA TYR A 1 3.06 -0.81 7.42
C TYR A 1 2.18 0.40 7.65
N ILE A 2 1.22 0.30 8.58
CA ILE A 2 0.51 1.44 9.15
C ILE A 2 0.84 1.52 10.65
N ILE A 3 0.83 2.73 11.20
CA ILE A 3 1.10 3.01 12.61
C ILE A 3 0.23 4.19 13.03
N LYS A 4 -0.17 4.25 14.30
CA LYS A 4 -0.87 5.42 14.83
C LYS A 4 0.10 6.59 15.02
N PRO A 5 -0.39 7.85 15.04
CA PRO A 5 0.45 9.03 15.26
C PRO A 5 1.22 9.01 16.60
N ASP A 6 0.69 8.29 17.60
CA ASP A 6 1.33 8.11 18.91
C ASP A 6 2.44 7.04 18.91
N GLY A 7 2.73 6.42 17.76
CA GLY A 7 3.75 5.37 17.62
C GLY A 7 3.29 3.97 18.02
N THR A 8 2.04 3.78 18.43
CA THR A 8 1.49 2.46 18.77
C THR A 8 0.78 1.80 17.59
N GLY A 9 0.51 0.49 17.71
CA GLY A 9 -0.33 -0.25 16.75
C GLY A 9 0.31 -0.42 15.37
N LEU A 10 1.61 -0.73 15.32
CA LEU A 10 2.30 -1.06 14.09
C LEU A 10 1.70 -2.33 13.46
N GLU A 11 1.27 -2.25 12.21
CA GLU A 11 0.65 -3.36 11.49
C GLU A 11 1.16 -3.47 10.05
N ARG A 12 1.47 -4.69 9.61
CA ARG A 12 1.80 -4.97 8.20
C ARG A 12 0.51 -5.14 7.39
N ILE A 13 0.35 -4.35 6.34
CA ILE A 13 -0.89 -4.30 5.55
C ILE A 13 -0.74 -4.83 4.11
N THR A 14 0.49 -5.07 3.65
CA THR A 14 0.79 -5.74 2.39
C THR A 14 1.86 -6.81 2.60
N TYR A 15 1.78 -7.90 1.85
CA TYR A 15 2.57 -9.12 2.09
C TYR A 15 3.32 -9.60 0.85
N PHE A 16 3.35 -8.81 -0.21
CA PHE A 16 4.14 -9.14 -1.39
C PHE A 16 5.63 -9.13 -1.05
N GLU A 17 6.39 -10.08 -1.58
CA GLU A 17 7.85 -10.19 -1.33
C GLU A 17 8.66 -9.10 -2.04
N GLY A 18 8.11 -8.52 -3.09
CA GLY A 18 8.75 -7.45 -3.85
C GLY A 18 8.36 -6.04 -3.38
N PHE A 19 8.59 -5.08 -4.28
CA PHE A 19 8.36 -3.66 -4.00
C PHE A 19 6.88 -3.32 -3.80
N ASP A 20 6.57 -2.71 -2.65
CA ASP A 20 5.32 -2.03 -2.33
C ASP A 20 5.67 -0.67 -1.69
N SER A 21 5.21 0.46 -2.24
CA SER A 21 5.56 1.81 -1.73
C SER A 21 4.59 2.91 -2.20
N PHE A 22 4.85 4.13 -1.73
CA PHE A 22 4.08 5.35 -2.04
C PHE A 22 2.58 5.24 -1.70
N PRO A 23 2.22 4.81 -0.48
CA PRO A 23 0.83 4.72 -0.07
C PRO A 23 0.20 6.10 0.10
N MET A 24 -1.05 6.27 -0.35
CA MET A 24 -1.86 7.45 -0.08
C MET A 24 -3.32 7.03 0.19
N PHE A 25 -3.93 7.57 1.24
CA PHE A 25 -5.36 7.43 1.46
C PHE A 25 -6.16 8.41 0.58
N SER A 26 -7.34 8.00 0.12
CA SER A 26 -8.32 8.95 -0.42
C SER A 26 -8.74 9.96 0.64
N HIS A 27 -9.23 11.12 0.21
CA HIS A 27 -9.66 12.20 1.12
C HIS A 27 -10.69 11.74 2.16
N ASP A 28 -11.61 10.85 1.76
CA ASP A 28 -12.62 10.26 2.64
C ASP A 28 -12.13 9.03 3.43
N GLY A 29 -10.87 8.63 3.27
CA GLY A 29 -10.26 7.49 3.95
C GLY A 29 -10.77 6.11 3.51
N LYS A 30 -11.63 6.03 2.49
CA LYS A 30 -12.26 4.77 2.06
C LYS A 30 -11.41 3.95 1.10
N LYS A 31 -10.35 4.52 0.53
CA LYS A 31 -9.49 3.85 -0.43
C LYS A 31 -8.02 4.10 -0.10
N LEU A 32 -7.20 3.11 -0.45
CA LEU A 32 -5.74 3.21 -0.40
C LEU A 32 -5.21 3.00 -1.81
N VAL A 33 -4.41 3.95 -2.30
CA VAL A 33 -3.58 3.77 -3.49
C VAL A 33 -2.15 3.48 -3.08
N PHE A 34 -1.46 2.60 -3.80
CA PHE A 34 -0.04 2.31 -3.62
C PHE A 34 0.57 1.80 -4.93
N CYS A 35 1.89 1.88 -5.04
CA CYS A 35 2.65 1.35 -6.16
C CYS A 35 3.25 -0.02 -5.81
N SER A 36 3.22 -0.96 -6.75
CA SER A 36 3.80 -2.28 -6.57
C SER A 36 4.28 -2.92 -7.86
N ASN A 37 5.27 -3.82 -7.75
CA ASN A 37 5.79 -4.60 -8.87
C ASN A 37 5.11 -5.98 -8.99
N ARG A 38 4.07 -6.25 -8.19
CA ARG A 38 3.41 -7.58 -8.13
C ARG A 38 2.76 -8.06 -9.42
N LYS A 39 2.55 -7.18 -10.39
CA LYS A 39 2.08 -7.53 -11.75
C LYS A 39 3.06 -7.10 -12.84
N GLY A 40 4.32 -6.86 -12.46
CA GLY A 40 5.41 -6.57 -13.38
C GLY A 40 5.74 -7.78 -14.26
N LYS A 41 5.79 -7.59 -15.58
CA LYS A 41 6.22 -8.59 -16.57
C LYS A 41 7.71 -8.48 -16.91
N THR A 42 8.31 -7.33 -16.61
CA THR A 42 9.73 -7.06 -16.84
C THR A 42 10.33 -6.41 -15.60
N PRO A 43 11.67 -6.47 -15.42
CA PRO A 43 12.34 -5.73 -14.35
C PRO A 43 11.94 -4.25 -14.33
N HIS A 44 11.83 -3.68 -13.13
CA HIS A 44 11.48 -2.28 -12.87
C HIS A 44 10.09 -1.82 -13.34
N GLN A 45 9.24 -2.71 -13.87
CA GLN A 45 7.84 -2.35 -14.13
C GLN A 45 7.10 -2.11 -12.81
N THR A 46 6.57 -0.91 -12.64
CA THR A 46 5.75 -0.51 -11.49
C THR A 46 4.30 -0.32 -11.93
N ASN A 47 3.36 -0.84 -11.15
CA ASN A 47 1.93 -0.66 -11.36
C ASN A 47 1.31 0.11 -10.20
N VAL A 48 0.24 0.86 -10.49
CA VAL A 48 -0.58 1.53 -9.47
C VAL A 48 -1.75 0.63 -9.12
N PHE A 49 -1.95 0.39 -7.82
CA PHE A 49 -3.07 -0.36 -7.28
C PHE A 49 -3.94 0.54 -6.43
N ILE A 50 -5.26 0.35 -6.53
CA ILE A 50 -6.24 0.95 -5.62
C ILE A 50 -7.06 -0.16 -4.98
N CYS A 51 -7.29 -0.08 -3.67
CA CYS A 51 -8.18 -0.98 -2.96
C CYS A 51 -9.15 -0.20 -2.07
N ASP A 52 -10.30 -0.83 -1.79
CA ASP A 52 -11.16 -0.36 -0.71
C ASP A 52 -10.47 -0.62 0.62
N TRP A 53 -10.42 0.41 1.45
CA TRP A 53 -9.89 0.34 2.80
C TRP A 53 -11.04 0.04 3.77
N LYS A 54 -10.97 -1.14 4.40
CA LYS A 54 -11.90 -1.57 5.44
C LYS A 54 -11.08 -1.88 6.68
N LYS A 55 -11.42 -1.21 7.78
CA LYS A 55 -10.82 -1.44 9.09
C LYS A 55 -11.83 -2.16 9.97
#